data_AF-A0A1I0T300-F1
#
_entry.id   AF-A0A1I0T300-F1
#
_cell.length_a   1.000
_cell.length_b   1.000
_cell.length_c   1.000
_cell.angle_alpha   90.00
_cell.angle_beta   90.00
_cell.angle_gamma   90.00
#
_symmetry.space_group_name_H-M   'P 1'
#
loop_
_entity.id
_entity.type
_entity.pdbx_description
1 polymer ?
#
loop_
_entity_poly.entity_id
_entity_poly.type
_entity_poly.pdbx_seq_one_letter_code
_entity_poly.pdbx_strand_id
1 'polypeptide(L)'
;MTNPFDNMDFKSLLEHIKKLSAAEKKELIQVLSQDQLPVVNEEQIAYVKTSVKDTSFDEKWKESISSSEFKAAAIRHINALPWK
;
A
#
# COMPACT_ATOMS: atom_id res chain seq x y z
N MET A 1 -19.60 6.15 -29.86
CA MET A 1 -20.22 5.64 -28.62
C MET A 1 -19.33 6.11 -27.48
N THR A 2 -19.84 6.99 -26.61
CA THR A 2 -19.11 7.41 -25.39
C THR A 2 -19.13 6.25 -24.41
N ASN A 3 -17.97 5.88 -23.86
CA ASN A 3 -17.89 4.84 -22.86
C ASN A 3 -18.70 5.30 -21.62
N PRO A 4 -19.72 4.57 -21.15
CA PRO A 4 -20.55 4.99 -20.02
C PRO A 4 -19.75 5.11 -18.71
N PHE A 5 -18.50 4.66 -18.70
CA PHE A 5 -17.59 4.72 -17.56
C PHE A 5 -16.63 5.92 -17.59
N ASP A 6 -16.61 6.74 -18.65
CA ASP A 6 -15.65 7.86 -18.80
C ASP A 6 -15.84 8.98 -17.75
N ASN A 7 -17.03 9.11 -17.16
CA ASN A 7 -17.34 10.10 -16.12
C ASN A 7 -17.63 9.45 -14.74
N MET A 8 -17.24 8.20 -14.54
CA MET A 8 -17.51 7.51 -13.28
C MET A 8 -16.51 7.95 -12.20
N ASP A 9 -17.02 8.54 -11.11
CA ASP A 9 -16.20 8.84 -9.94
C ASP A 9 -15.93 7.57 -9.11
N PHE A 10 -14.88 7.61 -8.29
CA PHE A 10 -14.47 6.48 -7.47
C PHE A 10 -15.57 6.00 -6.52
N LYS A 11 -16.42 6.92 -6.04
CA LYS A 11 -17.54 6.61 -5.16
C LYS A 11 -18.60 5.77 -5.87
N SER A 12 -18.95 6.14 -7.09
CA SER A 12 -19.93 5.43 -7.91
C SER A 12 -19.43 4.05 -8.30
N LEU A 13 -18.13 3.92 -8.58
CA LEU A 13 -17.47 2.65 -8.83
C LEU A 13 -17.59 1.71 -7.61
N LEU A 14 -17.29 2.20 -6.41
CA LEU A 14 -17.41 1.40 -5.18
C LEU A 14 -18.83 0.90 -4.94
N GLU A 15 -19.83 1.74 -5.19
CA GLU A 15 -21.23 1.33 -5.06
C GLU A 15 -21.65 0.27 -6.08
N HIS A 16 -21.05 0.27 -7.28
CA HIS A 16 -21.27 -0.80 -8.26
C HIS A 16 -20.61 -2.11 -7.80
N ILE A 17 -19.37 -2.04 -7.32
CA ILE A 17 -18.64 -3.22 -6.80
C ILE A 17 -19.37 -3.86 -5.61
N LYS A 18 -19.95 -3.07 -4.71
CA LYS A 18 -20.72 -3.59 -3.57
C LYS A 18 -21.93 -4.42 -4.00
N LYS A 19 -22.60 -4.00 -5.08
CA LYS A 19 -23.80 -4.64 -5.63
C LYS A 19 -23.51 -5.90 -6.46
N LEU A 20 -22.25 -6.17 -6.79
CA LEU A 20 -21.86 -7.39 -7.50
C LEU A 20 -22.16 -8.65 -6.66
N SER A 21 -22.58 -9.70 -7.36
CA SER A 21 -22.71 -11.04 -6.81
C SER A 21 -21.35 -11.64 -6.48
N ALA A 22 -21.35 -12.74 -5.71
CA ALA A 22 -20.12 -13.44 -5.35
C ALA A 22 -19.37 -13.99 -6.58
N ALA A 23 -20.09 -14.39 -7.63
CA ALA A 23 -19.50 -14.87 -8.88
C ALA A 23 -18.81 -13.73 -9.64
N GLU A 24 -19.49 -12.59 -9.81
CA GLU A 24 -18.95 -11.42 -10.50
C GLU A 24 -17.74 -10.82 -9.76
N LYS A 25 -17.75 -10.83 -8.42
CA LYS A 25 -16.59 -10.42 -7.61
C LYS A 25 -15.38 -11.32 -7.85
N LYS A 26 -15.61 -12.64 -8.01
CA LYS A 26 -14.53 -13.60 -8.29
C LYS A 26 -13.92 -13.37 -9.67
N GLU A 27 -14.75 -13.11 -10.68
CA GLU A 27 -14.29 -12.74 -12.03
C GLU A 27 -13.53 -11.41 -12.02
N LEU A 28 -14.02 -10.39 -11.29
CA LEU A 28 -13.32 -9.11 -11.15
C LEU A 28 -11.93 -9.29 -10.52
N ILE A 29 -11.82 -10.06 -9.44
CA ILE A 29 -10.54 -10.38 -8.80
C ILE A 29 -9.62 -11.12 -9.78
N GLN A 30 -10.16 -12.05 -10.56
CA GLN A 30 -9.39 -12.78 -11.56
C GLN A 30 -8.82 -11.87 -12.64
N VAL A 31 -9.62 -10.93 -13.17
CA VAL A 31 -9.17 -9.92 -14.16
C VAL A 31 -8.11 -9.00 -13.57
N LEU A 32 -8.35 -8.45 -12.37
CA LEU A 32 -7.39 -7.60 -11.67
C LEU A 32 -6.06 -8.32 -11.38
N SER A 33 -6.13 -9.63 -11.11
CA SER A 33 -4.96 -10.47 -10.87
C SER A 33 -4.22 -10.86 -12.15
N GLN A 34 -4.91 -10.94 -13.30
CA GLN A 34 -4.32 -11.24 -14.61
C GLN A 34 -3.54 -10.06 -15.19
N ASP A 35 -4.01 -8.83 -14.98
CA ASP A 35 -3.36 -7.61 -15.48
C ASP A 35 -2.13 -7.17 -14.67
N GLN A 36 -1.59 -8.04 -13.79
CA GLN A 36 -0.49 -7.72 -12.86
C GLN A 36 -0.71 -6.44 -12.03
N LEU A 37 -1.96 -5.98 -11.88
CA LEU A 37 -2.25 -4.98 -10.88
C LEU A 37 -2.03 -5.66 -9.53
N PRO A 38 -1.10 -5.17 -8.69
CA PRO A 38 -0.87 -5.77 -7.39
C PRO A 38 -2.15 -5.61 -6.58
N VAL A 39 -3.00 -6.64 -6.60
CA VAL A 39 -4.14 -6.76 -5.71
C VAL A 39 -3.54 -6.92 -4.32
N VAL A 40 -3.46 -5.80 -3.60
CA VAL A 40 -3.01 -5.81 -2.21
C VAL A 40 -4.06 -6.59 -1.43
N ASN A 41 -3.77 -7.86 -1.20
CA ASN A 41 -4.57 -8.68 -0.32
C ASN A 41 -4.41 -8.09 1.08
N GLU A 42 -5.49 -7.58 1.70
CA GLU A 42 -5.42 -6.90 3.00
C GLU A 42 -4.77 -7.79 4.08
N GLU A 43 -4.89 -9.12 3.92
CA GLU A 43 -4.24 -10.11 4.78
C GLU A 43 -2.71 -10.11 4.67
N GLN A 44 -2.16 -9.69 3.52
CA GLN A 44 -0.73 -9.63 3.20
C GLN A 44 -0.09 -8.28 3.51
N ILE A 45 -0.85 -7.32 4.06
CA ILE A 45 -0.28 -6.08 4.59
C ILE A 45 0.40 -6.38 5.92
N ALA A 46 1.58 -7.00 5.85
CA ALA A 46 2.43 -7.28 6.99
C ALA A 46 2.78 -6.00 7.77
N TYR A 47 2.79 -4.84 7.11
CA TYR A 47 3.02 -3.54 7.76
C TYR A 47 1.91 -3.11 8.73
N VAL A 48 0.70 -3.66 8.62
CA VAL A 48 -0.41 -3.39 9.56
C VAL A 48 -0.52 -4.49 10.62
N LYS A 49 -0.13 -5.73 10.28
CA LYS A 49 -0.19 -6.89 11.19
C LYS A 49 1.10 -7.20 11.95
N THR A 50 2.18 -6.43 11.77
CA THR A 50 3.21 -6.37 12.79
C THR A 50 2.64 -5.60 13.98
N SER A 51 1.85 -6.31 14.80
CA SER A 51 1.96 -6.18 16.24
C SER A 51 3.45 -6.19 16.53
N VAL A 52 3.98 -4.98 16.71
CA VAL A 52 5.28 -4.75 17.30
C VAL A 52 5.22 -5.54 18.61
N LYS A 53 5.94 -6.67 18.67
CA LYS A 53 6.29 -7.33 19.93
C LYS A 53 6.52 -6.23 20.95
N ASP A 54 5.79 -6.23 22.07
CA ASP A 54 5.84 -5.24 23.16
C ASP A 54 7.23 -4.62 23.34
N THR A 55 7.55 -3.61 22.53
CA THR A 55 8.75 -2.80 22.68
C THR A 55 8.19 -1.46 23.04
N SER A 56 8.44 -1.02 24.26
CA SER A 56 7.94 0.26 24.73
C SER A 56 8.38 1.34 23.74
N PHE A 57 7.47 2.26 23.39
CA PHE A 57 7.81 3.42 22.57
C PHE A 57 9.06 4.13 23.12
N ASP A 58 9.18 4.20 24.45
CA ASP A 58 10.31 4.82 25.13
C ASP A 58 11.64 4.08 24.90
N GLU A 59 11.63 2.76 24.75
CA GLU A 59 12.84 1.98 24.44
C GLU A 59 13.31 2.25 23.02
N LYS A 60 12.38 2.25 22.05
CA LYS A 60 12.68 2.61 20.66
C LYS A 60 13.12 4.06 20.52
N TRP A 61 12.54 4.95 21.33
CA TRP A 61 12.90 6.36 21.34
C TRP A 61 14.31 6.59 21.90
N LYS A 62 14.71 5.84 22.93
CA LYS A 62 16.10 5.87 23.44
C LYS A 62 17.13 5.37 22.44
N GLU A 63 16.75 4.42 21.59
CA GLU A 63 17.58 3.90 20.51
C GLU A 63 17.50 4.74 19.23
N SER A 64 16.63 5.76 19.19
CA SER A 64 16.46 6.60 18.01
C SER A 64 17.61 7.59 17.88
N ILE A 65 18.15 7.67 16.66
CA ILE A 65 19.21 8.62 16.31
C ILE A 65 18.67 10.05 16.30
N SER A 66 19.55 11.01 16.59
CA SER A 66 19.21 12.42 16.50
C SER A 66 18.89 12.83 15.06
N SER A 67 18.14 13.93 14.89
CA SER A 67 17.81 14.47 13.57
C SER A 67 19.05 14.78 12.71
N SER A 68 20.17 15.11 13.34
CA SER A 68 21.45 15.36 12.66
C SER A 68 22.05 14.06 12.12
N GLU A 69 22.06 13.00 12.93
CA GLU A 69 22.54 11.68 12.54
C GLU A 69 21.67 11.06 11.46
N PHE A 70 20.35 11.23 11.56
CA PHE A 70 19.42 10.82 10.51
C PHE A 70 19.72 11.53 9.18
N LYS A 71 19.92 12.85 9.21
CA LYS A 71 20.27 13.62 8.01
C LYS A 71 21.57 13.13 7.38
N ALA A 72 22.59 12.86 8.18
CA ALA A 72 23.87 12.33 7.69
C ALA A 72 23.71 10.94 7.06
N ALA A 73 22.96 10.05 7.71
CA ALA A 73 22.67 8.70 7.20
C ALA A 73 21.87 8.73 5.88
N ALA A 74 20.87 9.61 5.78
CA ALA A 74 20.06 9.80 4.58
C ALA A 74 20.90 10.30 3.40
N ILE A 75 21.75 11.31 3.63
CA ILE A 75 22.68 11.81 2.60
C ILE A 75 23.64 10.72 2.15
N ARG A 76 24.20 9.94 3.09
CA ARG A 76 25.08 8.80 2.76
C ARG A 76 24.36 7.76 1.91
N HIS A 77 23.12 7.42 2.26
CA HIS A 77 22.34 6.46 1.49
C HIS A 77 22.05 6.97 0.08
N ILE A 78 21.61 8.23 -0.06
CA ILE A 78 21.39 8.88 -1.36
C ILE A 78 22.66 8.86 -2.22
N ASN A 79 23.82 9.08 -1.60
CA ASN A 79 25.10 9.07 -2.29
C ASN A 79 25.57 7.66 -2.72
N ALA A 80 25.07 6.61 -2.08
CA ALA A 80 25.42 5.22 -2.38
C ALA A 80 24.51 4.58 -3.43
N LEU A 81 23.46 5.28 -3.88
CA LEU A 81 22.54 4.74 -4.87
C LEU A 81 23.18 4.70 -6.26
N PRO A 82 22.96 3.63 -7.03
CA PRO A 82 23.67 3.34 -8.28
C PRO A 82 23.24 4.21 -9.47
N TRP A 83 22.27 5.09 -9.28
CA TRP A 83 21.70 5.97 -10.30
C TRP A 83 22.29 7.39 -10.29
N LYS A 84 23.48 7.54 -9.70
CA LYS A 84 24.29 8.75 -9.84
C LYS A 84 25.21 8.66 -11.04
#